data_AF-A0A0F9AYI7-F1
#
_entry.id   AF-A0A0F9AYI7-F1
#
_cell.length_a   1.000
_cell.length_b   1.000
_cell.length_c   1.000
_cell.angle_alpha   90.00
_cell.angle_beta   90.00
_cell.angle_gamma   90.00
#
_symmetry.space_group_name_H-M   'P 1'
#
loop_
_entity.id
_entity.type
_entity.pdbx_description
1 polymer ?
#
loop_
_entity_poly.entity_id
_entity_poly.type
_entity_poly.pdbx_seq_one_letter_code
_entity_poly.pdbx_strand_id
1 'polypeptide(L)'
;YIALYILALASITTFLSSFMPSAGSVLVIIIALLLFGFSIIDLFFSPTHIEPLYSLIYLYNIISKIIYPEFSTMERYYEFPPDNFTSRIWLFPSAEGALIVLTLYAIVFFLLGYLLFKRRQL
;
A
#
# COMPACT_ATOMS: atom_id res chain seq x y z
N TYR A 1 7.88 1.74 -11.31
CA TYR A 1 6.96 1.77 -10.14
C TYR A 1 5.49 1.82 -10.51
N ILE A 2 5.05 2.66 -11.46
CA ILE A 2 3.63 2.70 -11.85
C ILE A 2 3.06 1.34 -12.28
N ALA A 3 3.81 0.58 -13.08
CA ALA A 3 3.39 -0.77 -13.50
C ALA A 3 3.25 -1.74 -12.31
N LEU A 4 4.19 -1.71 -11.35
CA LEU A 4 4.12 -2.53 -10.14
C LEU A 4 2.94 -2.13 -9.25
N TYR A 5 2.66 -0.84 -9.15
CA TYR A 5 1.51 -0.33 -8.41
C TYR A 5 0.19 -0.80 -9.01
N ILE A 6 0.04 -0.68 -10.32
CA ILE A 6 -1.14 -1.19 -11.05
C ILE A 6 -1.26 -2.71 -10.87
N LEU A 7 -0.16 -3.44 -10.94
CA LEU A 7 -0.15 -4.89 -10.75
C LEU A 7 -0.58 -5.29 -9.33
N ALA A 8 -0.09 -4.59 -8.30
CA ALA A 8 -0.49 -4.80 -6.92
C ALA A 8 -1.98 -4.48 -6.69
N LEU A 9 -2.49 -3.39 -7.25
CA LEU A 9 -3.92 -3.09 -7.18
C LEU A 9 -4.77 -4.11 -7.93
N ALA A 10 -4.30 -4.55 -9.10
CA ALA A 10 -4.99 -5.57 -9.90
C ALA A 10 -5.05 -6.89 -9.13
N SER A 11 -3.96 -7.34 -8.50
CA SER A 11 -3.94 -8.59 -7.73
C SER A 11 -4.93 -8.54 -6.56
N ILE A 12 -4.96 -7.43 -5.82
CA ILE A 12 -5.91 -7.23 -4.73
C ILE A 12 -7.34 -7.25 -5.27
N THR A 13 -7.61 -6.53 -6.36
CA THR A 13 -8.94 -6.47 -6.98
C THR A 13 -9.38 -7.86 -7.47
N THR A 14 -8.48 -8.63 -8.08
CA THR A 14 -8.73 -10.01 -8.51
C THR A 14 -9.04 -10.92 -7.32
N PHE A 15 -8.26 -10.82 -6.24
CA PHE A 15 -8.54 -11.56 -5.01
C PHE A 15 -9.90 -11.20 -4.42
N LEU A 16 -10.21 -9.91 -4.28
CA LEU A 16 -11.51 -9.44 -3.76
C LEU A 16 -12.67 -9.95 -4.63
N SER A 17 -12.51 -9.87 -5.95
CA SER A 17 -13.51 -10.37 -6.91
C SER A 17 -13.70 -11.88 -6.82
N SER A 18 -12.70 -12.63 -6.35
CA SER A 18 -12.80 -14.09 -6.19
C SER A 18 -13.77 -14.51 -5.08
N PHE A 19 -14.15 -13.62 -4.16
CA PHE A 19 -15.14 -13.91 -3.12
C PHE A 19 -16.40 -13.06 -3.18
N MET A 20 -16.33 -11.85 -3.73
CA MET A 20 -17.46 -10.94 -3.77
C MET A 20 -18.44 -11.26 -4.91
N PRO A 21 -19.76 -11.01 -4.70
CA PRO A 21 -20.78 -11.32 -5.70
C PRO A 21 -20.84 -10.30 -6.85
N SER A 22 -20.29 -9.09 -6.67
CA SER A 22 -20.35 -8.03 -7.68
C SER A 22 -19.09 -7.17 -7.71
N ALA A 23 -18.77 -6.62 -8.88
CA ALA A 23 -17.69 -5.64 -9.03
C ALA A 23 -17.94 -4.36 -8.20
N GLY A 24 -19.21 -3.97 -8.01
CA GLY A 24 -19.57 -2.82 -7.17
C GLY A 24 -19.14 -3.00 -5.72
N SER A 25 -19.35 -4.18 -5.15
CA SER A 25 -18.91 -4.49 -3.78
C SER A 25 -17.38 -4.40 -3.63
N VAL A 26 -16.63 -4.89 -4.64
CA VAL A 26 -15.16 -4.81 -4.66
C VAL A 26 -14.70 -3.36 -4.68
N LEU A 27 -15.29 -2.54 -5.55
CA LEU A 27 -14.98 -1.11 -5.63
C LEU A 27 -15.26 -0.39 -4.32
N VAL A 28 -16.42 -0.63 -3.69
CA VAL A 28 -16.76 -0.02 -2.39
C VAL A 28 -15.71 -0.35 -1.33
N ILE A 29 -15.26 -1.60 -1.26
CA ILE A 29 -14.26 -2.02 -0.27
C ILE A 29 -12.88 -1.42 -0.57
N ILE A 30 -12.45 -1.38 -1.83
CA ILE A 30 -11.18 -0.74 -2.21
C ILE A 30 -11.22 0.76 -1.88
N ILE A 31 -12.31 1.45 -2.22
CA ILE A 31 -12.48 2.87 -1.93
C ILE A 31 -12.49 3.12 -0.42
N ALA A 32 -13.22 2.31 0.36
CA ALA A 32 -13.24 2.44 1.81
C ALA A 32 -11.85 2.21 2.43
N LEU A 33 -11.11 1.21 1.93
CA LEU A 33 -9.74 0.93 2.38
C LEU A 33 -8.80 2.10 2.08
N LEU A 34 -8.89 2.69 0.88
CA LEU A 34 -8.08 3.83 0.49
C LEU A 34 -8.45 5.10 1.28
N LEU A 35 -9.72 5.44 1.40
CA LEU A 35 -10.14 6.69 2.06
C LEU A 35 -9.97 6.65 3.58
N PHE A 36 -10.25 5.51 4.21
CA PHE A 36 -10.32 5.41 5.67
C PHE A 36 -9.39 4.35 6.24
N GLY A 37 -9.30 3.19 5.60
CA GLY A 37 -8.59 2.03 6.15
C GLY A 37 -7.13 2.33 6.47
N PHE A 38 -6.38 2.88 5.52
CA PHE A 38 -4.97 3.23 5.77
C PHE A 38 -4.81 4.34 6.82
N SER A 39 -5.64 5.38 6.78
CA SER A 39 -5.62 6.47 7.76
C SER A 39 -5.88 5.98 9.20
N ILE A 40 -6.77 5.01 9.36
CA ILE A 40 -7.05 4.40 10.68
C ILE A 40 -5.84 3.60 11.16
N ILE A 41 -5.19 2.83 10.29
CA ILE A 41 -3.98 2.07 10.65
C ILE A 41 -2.85 3.04 11.04
N ASP A 42 -2.67 4.13 10.29
CA ASP A 42 -1.62 5.13 10.54
C ASP A 42 -1.71 5.76 11.94
N LEU A 43 -2.91 5.88 12.54
CA LEU A 43 -3.09 6.37 13.91
C LEU A 43 -2.29 5.55 14.94
N PHE A 44 -2.17 4.24 14.72
CA PHE A 44 -1.47 3.33 15.62
C PHE A 44 0.03 3.23 15.33
N PHE A 45 0.43 3.44 14.08
CA PHE A 45 1.81 3.24 13.64
C PHE A 45 2.63 4.54 13.61
N SER A 46 2.00 5.72 13.47
CA SER A 46 2.69 7.03 13.47
C SER A 46 3.64 7.24 14.68
N PRO A 47 3.27 6.85 15.92
CA PRO A 47 4.16 6.84 17.08
C PRO A 47 5.44 6.00 16.96
N THR A 48 5.41 4.94 16.15
CA THR A 48 6.41 3.87 16.20
C THR A 48 7.64 4.18 15.35
N HIS A 49 7.62 5.27 14.58
CA HIS A 49 8.65 5.63 13.60
C HIS A 49 8.86 4.56 12.51
N ILE A 50 7.99 3.56 12.42
CA ILE A 50 8.00 2.52 11.39
C ILE A 50 7.48 3.13 10.09
N GLU A 51 8.15 2.81 8.98
CA GLU A 51 7.73 3.20 7.64
C GLU A 51 6.42 2.49 7.25
N PRO A 52 5.35 3.20 6.82
CA PRO A 52 4.01 2.64 6.61
C PRO A 52 3.91 1.91 5.26
N LEU A 53 4.81 0.94 5.03
CA LEU A 53 4.88 0.16 3.80
C LEU A 53 3.62 -0.66 3.50
N TYR A 54 2.76 -0.89 4.50
CA TYR A 54 1.45 -1.51 4.30
C TYR A 54 0.45 -0.62 3.54
N SER A 55 0.69 0.69 3.43
CA SER A 55 -0.25 1.63 2.81
C SER A 55 -0.02 1.73 1.31
N LEU A 56 -1.02 1.34 0.51
CA LEU A 56 -0.95 1.54 -0.94
C LEU A 56 -0.88 3.03 -1.30
N ILE A 57 -1.54 3.89 -0.53
CA ILE A 57 -1.46 5.35 -0.73
C ILE A 57 -0.03 5.83 -0.51
N TYR A 58 0.61 5.37 0.56
CA TYR A 58 2.01 5.70 0.81
C TYR A 58 2.92 5.18 -0.31
N LEU A 59 2.73 3.91 -0.72
CA LEU A 59 3.50 3.30 -1.81
C LEU A 59 3.34 4.02 -3.14
N TYR A 60 2.15 4.56 -3.42
CA TYR A 60 1.88 5.36 -4.61
C TYR A 60 2.78 6.61 -4.70
N ASN A 61 3.12 7.23 -3.56
CA ASN A 61 3.88 8.47 -3.52
C ASN A 61 5.29 8.34 -4.13
N ILE A 62 5.84 7.12 -4.26
CA ILE A 62 7.13 6.95 -4.94
C ILE A 62 7.07 7.31 -6.44
N ILE A 63 5.90 7.12 -7.07
CA ILE A 63 5.75 7.28 -8.52
C ILE A 63 6.04 8.72 -8.94
N SER A 64 5.59 9.68 -8.15
CA SER A 64 5.84 11.10 -8.39
C SER A 64 7.18 11.59 -7.86
N LYS A 65 7.79 10.89 -6.89
CA LYS A 65 9.05 11.31 -6.26
C LYS A 65 10.30 10.80 -6.99
N ILE A 66 10.22 9.65 -7.64
CA ILE A 66 11.39 9.03 -8.28
C ILE A 66 11.89 9.77 -9.54
N ILE A 67 11.07 10.64 -10.12
CA ILE A 67 11.45 11.40 -11.32
C ILE A 67 12.44 12.53 -11.02
N TYR A 68 12.62 12.91 -9.76
CA TYR A 68 13.49 13.99 -9.37
C TYR A 68 14.96 13.53 -9.26
N PRO A 69 15.93 14.29 -9.79
CA PRO A 69 17.35 13.93 -9.76
C PRO A 69 17.90 13.65 -8.34
N GLU A 70 17.42 14.40 -7.37
CA GLU A 70 17.84 14.35 -5.97
C GLU A 70 17.09 13.31 -5.12
N PHE A 71 16.29 12.44 -5.75
CA PHE A 71 15.47 11.42 -5.08
C PHE A 71 16.24 10.60 -4.03
N SER A 72 17.48 10.21 -4.32
CA SER A 72 18.32 9.41 -3.40
C SER A 72 18.70 10.15 -2.11
N THR A 73 18.65 11.47 -2.11
CA THR A 73 19.04 12.34 -1.00
C THR A 73 17.87 13.11 -0.39
N MET A 74 16.67 13.02 -0.98
CA MET A 74 15.48 13.67 -0.45
C MET A 74 15.10 13.11 0.93
N GLU A 75 14.74 14.01 1.85
CA GLU A 75 14.19 13.63 3.15
C GLU A 75 12.82 12.96 2.96
N ARG A 76 12.67 11.75 3.53
CA ARG A 76 11.49 10.90 3.32
C ARG A 76 10.41 11.05 4.39
N TYR A 77 10.69 11.81 5.43
CA TYR A 77 9.79 11.99 6.56
C TYR A 77 9.96 13.38 7.18
N TYR A 78 8.96 13.83 7.91
CA TYR A 78 9.09 14.93 8.86
C TYR A 78 8.97 14.38 10.27
N GLU A 79 9.84 14.85 11.16
CA GLU A 79 9.71 14.63 12.60
C GLU A 79 9.07 15.85 13.24
N PHE A 80 8.01 15.59 14.00
CA PHE A 80 7.40 16.57 14.87
C PHE A 80 7.94 16.28 16.28
N PRO A 81 8.78 17.15 16.85
CA PRO A 81 9.12 17.08 18.25
C PRO A 81 7.99 17.72 19.06
N PRO A 82 7.34 16.99 19.97
CA PRO A 82 6.77 17.58 21.15
C PRO A 82 7.57 17.12 22.37
N ASP A 83 7.46 17.90 23.44
CA ASP A 83 8.19 17.80 24.71
C ASP A 83 8.22 16.41 25.39
N ASN A 84 7.47 15.40 24.91
CA ASN A 84 7.47 14.03 25.47
C ASN A 84 7.21 12.89 24.45
N PHE A 85 6.98 13.14 23.16
CA PHE A 85 6.56 12.07 22.23
C PHE A 85 6.85 12.37 20.75
N THR A 86 7.99 11.95 20.22
CA THR A 86 8.31 12.18 18.79
C THR A 86 7.34 11.44 17.87
N SER A 87 6.74 12.16 16.93
CA SER A 87 5.91 11.59 15.86
C SER A 87 6.60 11.80 14.53
N ARG A 88 6.57 10.77 13.68
CA ARG A 88 7.15 10.81 12.34
C ARG A 88 6.07 10.64 11.29
N ILE A 89 6.00 11.59 10.35
CA ILE A 89 5.11 11.51 9.19
C ILE A 89 5.96 11.18 7.96
N TRP A 90 5.71 10.03 7.36
CA TRP A 90 6.40 9.58 6.16
C TRP A 90 5.76 10.14 4.89
N LEU A 91 6.57 10.64 3.97
CA LEU A 91 6.13 11.29 2.74
C LEU A 91 6.09 10.33 1.55
N PHE A 92 7.14 9.53 1.38
CA PHE A 92 7.25 8.54 0.31
C PHE A 92 8.21 7.41 0.71
N PRO A 93 8.03 6.20 0.15
CA PRO A 93 8.83 5.04 0.53
C PRO A 93 10.23 5.08 -0.07
N SER A 94 11.11 4.26 0.48
CA SER A 94 12.37 3.94 -0.17
C SER A 94 12.12 3.18 -1.48
N ALA A 95 13.03 3.31 -2.45
CA ALA A 95 12.94 2.57 -3.71
C ALA A 95 12.90 1.05 -3.52
N GLU A 96 13.71 0.54 -2.60
CA GLU A 96 13.79 -0.87 -2.25
C GLU A 96 12.52 -1.34 -1.52
N GLY A 97 12.08 -0.58 -0.50
CA GLY A 97 10.85 -0.90 0.24
C GLY A 97 9.64 -0.95 -0.68
N ALA A 98 9.49 0.03 -1.56
CA ALA A 98 8.39 0.04 -2.54
C ALA A 98 8.47 -1.13 -3.52
N LEU A 99 9.67 -1.43 -4.03
CA LEU A 99 9.88 -2.54 -4.96
C LEU A 99 9.48 -3.87 -4.33
N ILE A 100 10.00 -4.15 -3.13
CA ILE A 100 9.74 -5.40 -2.40
C ILE A 100 8.25 -5.53 -2.11
N VAL A 101 7.64 -4.50 -1.54
CA VAL A 101 6.28 -4.61 -1.00
C VAL A 101 5.23 -4.64 -2.10
N LEU A 102 5.37 -3.85 -3.17
CA LEU A 102 4.46 -3.94 -4.32
C LEU A 102 4.54 -5.32 -4.99
N THR A 103 5.74 -5.89 -5.06
CA THR A 103 5.93 -7.25 -5.59
C THR A 103 5.26 -8.29 -4.68
N LEU A 104 5.40 -8.16 -3.36
CA LEU A 104 4.74 -9.03 -2.40
C LEU A 104 3.22 -8.92 -2.48
N TYR A 105 2.66 -7.71 -2.60
CA TYR A 105 1.22 -7.52 -2.85
C TYR A 105 0.76 -8.27 -4.10
N ALA A 106 1.50 -8.14 -5.21
CA ALA A 106 1.17 -8.86 -6.44
C ALA A 106 1.15 -10.39 -6.21
N ILE A 107 2.25 -10.95 -5.67
CA ILE A 107 2.41 -12.39 -5.49
C ILE A 107 1.36 -12.94 -4.51
N VAL A 108 1.24 -12.36 -3.32
CA VAL A 108 0.37 -12.89 -2.25
C VAL A 108 -1.09 -12.88 -2.69
N PHE A 109 -1.58 -11.76 -3.22
CA PHE A 109 -2.99 -11.67 -3.59
C PHE A 109 -3.34 -12.49 -4.84
N PHE A 110 -2.43 -12.64 -5.81
CA PHE A 110 -2.67 -13.58 -6.90
C PHE A 110 -2.67 -15.03 -6.42
N LEU A 111 -1.76 -15.42 -5.52
CA LEU A 111 -1.75 -16.77 -4.94
C LEU A 111 -3.06 -17.05 -4.19
N LEU A 112 -3.48 -16.13 -3.32
CA LEU A 112 -4.73 -16.26 -2.57
C LEU A 112 -5.94 -16.31 -3.50
N GLY A 113 -5.99 -15.45 -4.53
CA GLY A 113 -7.05 -15.44 -5.52
C GLY A 113 -7.12 -16.76 -6.30
N TYR A 114 -5.97 -17.26 -6.77
CA TYR A 114 -5.87 -18.53 -7.47
C TYR A 114 -6.40 -19.70 -6.63
N LEU A 115 -6.00 -19.78 -5.35
CA LEU A 115 -6.47 -20.84 -4.45
C LEU A 115 -7.99 -20.84 -4.28
N LEU A 116 -8.61 -19.66 -4.19
CA LEU A 116 -10.05 -19.51 -4.09
C LEU A 116 -10.78 -19.87 -5.38
N PHE A 117 -10.27 -19.42 -6.54
CA PHE A 117 -10.83 -19.79 -7.84
C PHE A 117 -10.81 -21.29 -8.06
N LYS A 118 -9.69 -21.95 -7.75
CA LYS A 118 -9.57 -23.41 -7.87
C LYS A 118 -10.62 -24.14 -7.02
N ARG A 119 -10.87 -23.67 -5.79
CA ARG A 119 -11.89 -24.26 -4.92
C ARG A 119 -13.31 -24.13 -5.46
N ARG A 120 -13.65 -23.04 -6.18
CA ARG A 120 -14.99 -22.82 -6.72
C ARG A 120 -15.32 -23.66 -7.96
N GLN A 121 -14.30 -24.20 -8.64
CA GLN A 121 -14.47 -25.02 -9.84
C GLN A 121 -14.60 -26.53 -9.53
N LEU A 122 -14.36 -26.93 -8.28
CA LEU A 122 -14.53 -28.30 -7.77
C LEU A 122 -15.92 -28.46 -7.17
#